data_AF-A0A2W2EUA8-F1
#
_entry.id   AF-A0A2W2EUA8-F1
#
_cell.length_a   1.000
_cell.length_b   1.000
_cell.length_c   1.000
_cell.angle_alpha   90.00
_cell.angle_beta   90.00
_cell.angle_gamma   90.00
#
_symmetry.space_group_name_H-M   'P 1'
#
loop_
_entity.id
_entity.type
_entity.pdbx_description
1 polymer ?
#
loop_
_entity_poly.entity_id
_entity_poly.type
_entity_poly.pdbx_seq_one_letter_code
_entity_poly.pdbx_strand_id
1 'polypeptide(L)'
;MTRGVLVVAAAGNDGSLCDHVPAALPGVLAVGACDDASRPLPLSNFGPISRRQGLLAPGHEIPVAVPGGGRATMSGTSLAAPIVAGVAALLAGLRLRDGGKPDLIAIGEVPPPIPATRSPAPARTETRAATKLTKRAGARPARGI
;
A
#
# COMPACT_ATOMS: atom_id res chain seq x y z
N MET A 1 13.92 12.46 -16.38
CA MET A 1 13.24 12.15 -17.66
C MET A 1 12.92 13.45 -18.37
N THR A 2 13.45 13.68 -19.57
CA THR A 2 13.44 15.02 -20.22
C THR A 2 12.60 15.10 -21.49
N ARG A 3 11.86 14.04 -21.85
CA ARG A 3 11.04 13.99 -23.08
C ARG A 3 9.55 13.71 -22.86
N GLY A 4 9.05 13.91 -21.63
CA GLY A 4 7.63 13.67 -21.32
C GLY A 4 7.19 12.22 -21.47
N VAL A 5 8.07 11.27 -21.12
CA VAL A 5 7.82 9.82 -21.17
C VAL A 5 7.82 9.28 -19.75
N LEU A 6 6.81 8.48 -19.41
CA LEU A 6 6.77 7.68 -18.18
C LEU A 6 7.28 6.27 -18.47
N VAL A 7 8.20 5.77 -17.64
CA VAL A 7 8.62 4.37 -17.66
C VAL A 7 8.04 3.68 -16.43
N VAL A 8 7.29 2.61 -16.66
CA VAL A 8 6.71 1.76 -15.62
C VAL A 8 7.42 0.42 -15.65
N ALA A 9 7.93 -0.06 -14.51
CA ALA A 9 8.70 -1.29 -14.44
C ALA A 9 8.32 -2.15 -13.24
N ALA A 10 8.31 -3.46 -13.45
CA ALA A 10 8.06 -4.45 -12.40
C ALA A 10 9.18 -4.44 -11.34
N ALA A 11 8.80 -4.50 -10.06
CA ALA A 11 9.75 -4.51 -8.94
C ALA A 11 10.60 -5.80 -8.86
N GLY A 12 10.11 -6.90 -9.46
CA GLY A 12 10.75 -8.22 -9.41
C GLY A 12 10.04 -9.20 -8.47
N ASN A 13 10.34 -10.48 -8.63
CA ASN A 13 9.55 -11.60 -8.08
C ASN A 13 10.36 -12.51 -7.13
N ASP A 14 11.43 -12.01 -6.52
CA ASP A 14 12.34 -12.79 -5.66
C ASP A 14 11.90 -12.82 -4.19
N GLY A 15 10.86 -12.07 -3.83
CA GLY A 15 10.32 -12.00 -2.47
C GLY A 15 11.28 -11.42 -1.45
N SER A 16 12.21 -10.55 -1.89
CA SER A 16 13.32 -10.11 -1.05
C SER A 16 13.43 -8.59 -0.94
N LEU A 17 14.25 -8.15 0.03
CA LEU A 17 14.62 -6.75 0.22
C LEU A 17 15.68 -6.34 -0.82
N CYS A 18 15.33 -6.41 -2.10
CA CYS A 18 16.22 -6.03 -3.20
C CYS A 18 15.54 -5.02 -4.14
N ASP A 19 16.36 -4.31 -4.89
CA ASP A 19 15.97 -3.34 -5.90
C ASP A 19 16.41 -3.88 -7.27
N HIS A 20 15.48 -4.07 -8.20
CA HIS A 20 15.77 -4.49 -9.56
C HIS A 20 15.85 -3.31 -10.52
N VAL A 21 16.79 -3.36 -11.46
CA VAL A 21 16.81 -2.44 -12.61
C VAL A 21 15.92 -3.00 -13.73
N PRO A 22 15.15 -2.16 -14.44
CA PRO A 22 15.16 -0.69 -14.38
C PRO A 22 14.26 -0.06 -13.30
N ALA A 23 13.48 -0.83 -12.52
CA ALA A 23 12.55 -0.28 -11.52
C ALA A 23 13.20 0.61 -10.44
N ALA A 24 14.46 0.37 -10.13
CA ALA A 24 15.25 1.15 -9.18
C ALA A 24 15.96 2.37 -9.78
N LEU A 25 15.79 2.66 -11.07
CA LEU A 25 16.41 3.83 -11.70
C LEU A 25 15.62 5.10 -11.40
N PRO A 26 16.27 6.26 -11.19
CA PRO A 26 15.57 7.52 -10.93
C PRO A 26 14.55 7.87 -12.02
N GLY A 27 13.32 8.17 -11.61
CA GLY A 27 12.22 8.55 -12.49
C GLY A 27 11.47 7.36 -13.11
N VAL A 28 11.86 6.12 -12.81
CA VAL A 28 11.07 4.94 -13.17
C VAL A 28 10.04 4.68 -12.08
N LEU A 29 8.77 4.53 -12.47
CA LEU A 29 7.70 4.11 -11.58
C LEU A 29 7.80 2.59 -11.34
N ALA A 30 8.22 2.21 -10.13
CA ALA A 30 8.32 0.80 -9.74
C ALA A 30 6.94 0.25 -9.36
N VAL A 31 6.65 -0.99 -9.77
CA VAL A 31 5.36 -1.63 -9.50
C VAL A 31 5.55 -2.99 -8.83
N GLY A 32 5.12 -3.07 -7.58
CA GLY A 32 4.96 -4.33 -6.85
C GLY A 32 3.59 -4.95 -7.05
N ALA A 33 3.42 -6.20 -6.61
CA ALA A 33 2.18 -6.95 -6.75
C ALA A 33 1.47 -7.11 -5.40
N CYS A 34 0.15 -6.92 -5.38
CA CYS A 34 -0.71 -7.23 -4.25
C CYS A 34 -1.86 -8.18 -4.63
N ASP A 35 -2.48 -8.75 -3.60
CA ASP A 35 -3.76 -9.46 -3.70
C ASP A 35 -4.97 -8.51 -3.62
N ASP A 36 -6.17 -9.07 -3.71
CA ASP A 36 -7.44 -8.32 -3.66
C ASP A 36 -7.68 -7.62 -2.32
N ALA A 37 -7.00 -8.07 -1.25
CA ALA A 37 -7.01 -7.40 0.04
C ALA A 37 -5.91 -6.32 0.15
N SER A 38 -5.27 -5.96 -0.97
CA SER A 38 -4.17 -5.00 -1.06
C SER A 38 -2.95 -5.39 -0.22
N ARG A 39 -2.79 -6.67 0.10
CA ARG A 39 -1.61 -7.19 0.79
C ARG A 39 -0.54 -7.48 -0.25
N PRO A 40 0.72 -7.07 -0.04
CA PRO A 40 1.82 -7.41 -0.95
C PRO A 40 1.93 -8.94 -1.11
N LEU A 41 2.16 -9.40 -2.34
CA LEU A 41 2.45 -10.81 -2.57
C LEU A 41 3.82 -11.18 -1.96
N PRO A 42 3.98 -12.39 -1.39
CA PRO A 42 5.26 -12.82 -0.83
C PRO A 42 6.42 -12.81 -1.84
N LEU A 43 6.13 -12.99 -3.13
CA LEU A 43 7.12 -12.91 -4.21
C LEU A 43 7.53 -11.48 -4.57
N SER A 44 6.76 -10.46 -4.20
CA SER A 44 7.03 -9.09 -4.66
C SER A 44 8.25 -8.52 -3.94
N ASN A 45 9.27 -8.10 -4.69
CA ASN A 45 10.43 -7.41 -4.12
C ASN A 45 10.04 -6.07 -3.47
N PHE A 46 10.79 -5.65 -2.45
CA PHE A 46 10.48 -4.45 -1.65
C PHE A 46 11.71 -3.61 -1.23
N GLY A 47 12.66 -3.43 -2.14
CA GLY A 47 13.86 -2.62 -1.90
C GLY A 47 13.60 -1.14 -1.52
N PRO A 48 14.59 -0.48 -0.89
CA PRO A 48 14.45 0.89 -0.39
C PRO A 48 14.18 1.91 -1.50
N ILE A 49 14.69 1.70 -2.72
CA ILE A 49 14.41 2.60 -3.84
C ILE A 49 13.00 2.36 -4.35
N SER A 50 12.64 1.10 -4.63
CA SER A 50 11.32 0.72 -5.15
C SER A 50 10.18 1.15 -4.21
N ARG A 51 10.41 1.18 -2.89
CA ARG A 51 9.45 1.71 -1.90
C ARG A 51 9.27 3.23 -1.95
N ARG A 52 10.27 3.99 -2.41
CA ARG A 52 10.20 5.46 -2.50
C ARG A 52 9.55 5.94 -3.80
N GLN A 53 9.75 5.21 -4.89
CA GLN A 53 9.27 5.59 -6.22
C GLN A 53 8.32 4.54 -6.84
N GLY A 54 7.61 3.81 -5.99
CA GLY A 54 6.76 2.72 -6.44
C GLY A 54 5.48 2.54 -5.65
N LEU A 55 4.59 1.75 -6.23
CA LEU A 55 3.28 1.43 -5.68
C LEU A 55 2.97 -0.06 -5.84
N LEU A 56 1.91 -0.52 -5.19
CA LEU A 56 1.36 -1.86 -5.37
C LEU A 56 0.17 -1.82 -6.31
N ALA A 57 0.08 -2.79 -7.20
CA ALA A 57 -1.08 -3.01 -8.05
C ALA A 57 -1.47 -4.50 -8.07
N PRO A 58 -2.71 -4.84 -8.47
CA PRO A 58 -3.16 -6.22 -8.54
C PRO A 58 -2.19 -7.08 -9.35
N GLY A 59 -1.67 -8.13 -8.72
CA GLY A 59 -0.76 -9.06 -9.37
C GLY A 59 -0.98 -10.51 -8.92
N HIS A 60 -2.03 -10.78 -8.16
CA HIS A 60 -2.45 -12.11 -7.78
C HIS A 60 -3.51 -12.63 -8.75
N GLU A 61 -3.35 -13.86 -9.22
CA GLU A 61 -4.35 -14.57 -10.03
C GLU A 61 -4.90 -13.76 -11.21
N ILE A 62 -4.01 -13.07 -11.93
CA ILE A 62 -4.37 -12.23 -13.07
C ILE A 62 -4.63 -13.12 -14.30
N PRO A 63 -5.81 -13.01 -14.95
CA PRO A 63 -6.08 -13.72 -16.17
C PRO A 63 -5.29 -13.11 -17.34
N VAL A 64 -4.57 -13.95 -18.07
CA VAL A 64 -3.71 -13.55 -19.20
C VAL A 64 -4.04 -14.35 -20.45
N ALA A 65 -3.82 -13.75 -21.61
CA ALA A 65 -3.86 -14.47 -22.89
C ALA A 65 -2.55 -15.25 -23.08
N VAL A 66 -2.65 -16.44 -23.70
CA VAL A 66 -1.48 -17.27 -24.01
C VAL A 66 -1.28 -17.42 -25.53
N PRO A 67 -0.04 -17.55 -26.03
CA PRO A 67 0.23 -17.78 -27.44
C PRO A 67 -0.51 -19.03 -27.96
N GLY A 68 -1.05 -18.94 -29.18
CA GLY A 68 -1.89 -20.01 -29.76
C GLY A 68 -3.38 -19.94 -29.37
N GLY A 69 -3.77 -18.96 -28.56
CA GLY A 69 -5.14 -18.76 -28.10
C GLY A 69 -5.39 -19.35 -26.71
N GLY A 70 -6.53 -19.00 -26.11
CA GLY A 70 -6.88 -19.42 -24.74
C GLY A 70 -6.45 -18.44 -23.66
N ARG A 71 -6.58 -18.87 -22.40
CA ARG A 71 -6.34 -18.05 -21.20
C ARG A 71 -5.61 -18.87 -20.14
N ALA A 72 -4.76 -18.21 -19.38
CA ALA A 72 -4.16 -18.74 -18.16
C ALA A 72 -4.38 -17.76 -17.01
N THR A 73 -4.09 -18.20 -15.80
CA THR A 73 -4.09 -17.36 -14.59
C THR A 73 -2.67 -17.37 -14.02
N MET A 74 -2.08 -16.19 -13.83
CA MET A 74 -0.70 -16.04 -13.38
C MET A 74 -0.59 -14.98 -12.27
N SER A 75 0.43 -15.10 -11.43
CA SER A 75 0.74 -14.10 -10.39
C SER A 75 2.14 -13.54 -10.58
N GLY A 76 2.33 -12.24 -10.34
CA GLY A 76 3.64 -11.60 -10.45
C GLY A 76 3.60 -10.09 -10.66
N THR A 77 4.70 -9.42 -10.31
CA THR A 77 4.91 -7.98 -10.57
C THR A 77 4.91 -7.66 -12.07
N SER A 78 5.25 -8.63 -12.92
CA SER A 78 5.16 -8.54 -14.38
C SER A 78 3.72 -8.35 -14.89
N LEU A 79 2.70 -8.78 -14.13
CA LEU A 79 1.29 -8.58 -14.47
C LEU A 79 0.73 -7.30 -13.84
N ALA A 80 1.26 -6.90 -12.68
CA ALA A 80 0.90 -5.65 -12.02
C ALA A 80 1.38 -4.41 -12.82
N ALA A 81 2.61 -4.45 -13.35
CA ALA A 81 3.19 -3.33 -14.12
C ALA A 81 2.34 -2.87 -15.33
N PRO A 82 1.85 -3.74 -16.23
CA PRO A 82 1.01 -3.30 -17.36
C PRO A 82 -0.35 -2.75 -16.92
N ILE A 83 -0.90 -3.15 -15.77
CA ILE A 83 -2.13 -2.54 -15.21
C ILE A 83 -1.86 -1.06 -14.89
N VAL A 84 -0.76 -0.76 -14.20
CA VAL A 84 -0.37 0.62 -13.87
C VAL A 84 -0.09 1.44 -15.13
N ALA A 85 0.61 0.86 -16.11
CA ALA A 85 0.83 1.51 -17.40
C ALA A 85 -0.50 1.86 -18.12
N GLY A 86 -1.48 0.94 -18.07
CA GLY A 86 -2.82 1.16 -18.61
C GLY A 86 -3.57 2.30 -17.90
N VAL A 87 -3.53 2.34 -16.57
CA VAL A 87 -4.11 3.44 -15.78
C VAL A 87 -3.47 4.78 -16.13
N ALA A 88 -2.14 4.85 -16.22
CA ALA A 88 -1.43 6.05 -16.63
C ALA A 88 -1.84 6.52 -18.04
N ALA A 89 -2.01 5.59 -18.98
CA ALA A 89 -2.49 5.89 -20.33
C ALA A 89 -3.93 6.42 -20.32
N LEU A 90 -4.82 5.88 -19.49
CA LEU A 90 -6.19 6.39 -19.34
C LEU A 90 -6.21 7.81 -18.78
N LEU A 91 -5.42 8.10 -17.75
CA LEU A 91 -5.28 9.45 -17.19
C LEU A 91 -4.77 10.44 -18.23
N ALA A 92 -3.77 10.04 -19.02
CA ALA A 92 -3.28 10.84 -20.13
C ALA A 92 -4.37 11.09 -21.19
N GLY A 93 -5.14 10.05 -21.55
CA GLY A 93 -6.26 10.13 -22.47
C GLY A 93 -7.37 11.07 -21.98
N LEU A 94 -7.70 11.03 -20.68
CA LEU A 94 -8.64 11.96 -20.07
C LEU A 94 -8.16 13.41 -20.21
N ARG A 95 -6.88 13.66 -19.92
CA ARG A 95 -6.33 15.02 -20.04
C ARG A 95 -6.38 15.55 -21.48
N LEU A 96 -6.10 14.69 -22.46
CA LEU A 96 -6.20 15.02 -23.88
C LEU A 96 -7.66 15.31 -24.29
N ARG A 97 -8.62 14.52 -23.80
CA ARG A 97 -10.05 14.72 -24.06
C ARG A 97 -10.55 16.07 -23.54
N ASP A 98 -10.01 16.52 -22.42
CA ASP A 98 -10.33 17.83 -21.81
C ASP A 98 -9.55 19.00 -22.46
N GLY A 99 -8.91 18.79 -23.60
CA GLY A 99 -8.14 19.81 -24.33
C GLY A 99 -6.80 20.17 -23.69
N GLY A 100 -6.36 19.43 -22.67
CA GLY A 100 -5.08 19.62 -22.02
C GLY A 100 -3.94 18.82 -22.64
N LYS A 101 -2.71 19.16 -22.27
CA LYS A 101 -1.53 18.31 -22.51
C LYS A 101 -1.30 17.41 -21.29
N PRO A 102 -1.15 16.08 -21.47
CA PRO A 102 -0.86 15.18 -20.37
C PRO A 102 0.57 15.39 -19.88
N ASP A 103 0.73 15.51 -18.57
CA ASP A 103 2.03 15.45 -17.91
C ASP A 103 2.24 14.02 -17.40
N LEU A 104 2.92 13.20 -18.20
CA LEU A 104 3.17 11.80 -17.87
C LEU A 104 4.12 11.64 -16.67
N ILE A 105 4.96 12.65 -16.40
CA ILE A 105 5.84 12.62 -15.23
C ILE A 105 4.99 12.81 -13.98
N ALA A 106 4.13 13.84 -13.96
CA ALA A 106 3.21 14.08 -12.85
C ALA A 106 2.24 12.90 -12.62
N ILE A 107 1.77 12.24 -13.69
CA ILE A 107 0.93 11.03 -13.58
C ILE A 107 1.67 9.88 -12.89
N GLY A 108 2.99 9.76 -13.12
CA GLY A 108 3.82 8.71 -12.54
C GLY A 108 4.38 9.03 -11.16
N GLU A 109 4.16 10.24 -10.63
CA GLU A 109 4.62 10.61 -9.30
C GLU A 109 3.82 9.88 -8.23
N VAL A 110 4.53 9.15 -7.37
CA VAL A 110 3.93 8.54 -6.17
C VAL A 110 3.98 9.59 -5.06
N PRO A 111 2.83 10.12 -4.61
CA PRO A 111 2.82 11.08 -3.51
C PRO A 111 3.35 10.41 -2.23
N PRO A 112 3.91 11.18 -1.28
CA PRO A 112 4.33 10.63 0.00
C PRO A 112 3.15 9.92 0.68
N PRO A 113 3.42 8.89 1.50
CA PRO A 113 2.36 8.19 2.22
C PRO A 113 1.50 9.22 2.95
N ILE A 114 0.19 9.20 2.70
CA ILE A 114 -0.76 10.02 3.45
C ILE A 114 -0.59 9.61 4.91
N PRO A 115 -0.24 10.53 5.83
CA PRO A 115 -0.09 10.20 7.23
C PRO A 115 -1.39 9.52 7.69
N ALA A 116 -1.28 8.33 8.26
CA ALA A 116 -2.44 7.68 8.85
C ALA A 116 -3.02 8.64 9.88
N THR A 117 -4.20 9.21 9.59
CA THR A 117 -4.98 9.89 10.62
C THR A 117 -5.14 8.87 11.72
N ARG A 118 -4.57 9.14 12.91
CA ARG A 118 -4.78 8.27 14.07
C ARG A 118 -6.28 8.05 14.18
N SER A 119 -6.75 6.82 13.96
CA SER A 119 -8.13 6.48 14.29
C SER A 119 -8.37 6.92 15.74
N PRO A 120 -9.48 7.61 16.04
CA PRO A 120 -9.79 7.96 17.42
C PRO A 120 -9.77 6.66 18.23
N ALA A 121 -8.96 6.65 19.30
CA ALA A 121 -8.90 5.52 20.20
C ALA A 121 -10.35 5.18 20.65
N PRO A 122 -10.73 3.89 20.71
CA PRO A 122 -12.06 3.54 21.19
C PRO A 122 -12.24 4.15 22.59
N ALA A 123 -13.34 4.88 22.77
CA ALA A 123 -13.68 5.50 24.04
C ALA A 123 -13.58 4.45 25.14
N ARG A 124 -12.69 4.67 26.12
CA ARG A 124 -12.61 3.82 27.30
C ARG A 124 -13.99 3.80 27.95
N THR A 125 -14.65 2.66 27.92
CA THR A 125 -15.85 2.44 28.71
C THR A 125 -15.43 2.42 30.16
N GLU A 126 -15.60 3.53 30.87
CA GLU A 126 -15.46 3.57 32.32
C GLU A 126 -16.58 2.72 32.93
N THR A 127 -16.25 1.49 33.33
CA THR A 127 -17.13 0.71 34.20
C THR A 127 -17.16 1.37 35.58
N ARG A 128 -18.18 2.20 35.80
CA ARG A 128 -18.52 2.76 37.11
C ARG A 128 -19.05 1.64 38.01
N ALA A 129 -18.18 1.02 38.81
CA ALA A 129 -18.58 0.09 39.85
C ALA A 129 -19.18 0.86 41.05
N ALA A 130 -20.45 0.59 41.33
CA ALA A 130 -21.20 1.19 42.40
C ALA A 130 -20.86 0.59 43.79
N THR A 131 -20.77 1.50 44.75
CA THR A 131 -20.74 1.38 46.21
C THR A 131 -21.48 0.18 46.82
N LYS A 132 -20.86 -0.51 47.79
CA LYS A 132 -21.58 -1.01 48.97
C LYS A 132 -20.91 -0.60 50.28
N LEU A 133 -21.75 0.05 51.07
CA LEU A 133 -21.62 0.59 52.41
C LEU A 133 -22.03 -0.48 53.42
N THR A 134 -21.18 -0.81 54.40
CA THR A 134 -21.63 -1.40 55.68
C THR A 134 -20.77 -0.92 56.86
N LYS A 135 -21.32 0.12 57.50
CA LYS A 135 -21.58 0.30 58.94
C LYS A 135 -20.50 -0.02 60.01
N ARG A 136 -20.13 1.08 60.68
CA ARG A 136 -19.54 1.32 62.02
C ARG A 136 -19.80 0.30 63.16
N ALA A 137 -18.76 0.06 63.95
CA ALA A 137 -18.63 0.13 65.43
C ALA A 137 -17.13 -0.12 65.74
N GLY A 138 -16.37 0.51 66.62
CA GLY A 138 -16.60 1.22 67.87
C GLY A 138 -15.46 0.80 68.82
N ALA A 139 -14.81 1.76 69.49
CA ALA A 139 -13.94 1.63 70.67
C ALA A 139 -12.48 1.10 70.55
N ARG A 140 -11.53 2.03 70.79
CA ARG A 140 -10.30 1.84 71.61
C ARG A 140 -10.72 1.90 73.11
N PRO A 141 -9.97 1.37 74.12
CA PRO A 141 -8.54 1.70 74.33
C PRO A 141 -7.65 0.66 75.08
N ALA A 142 -6.37 1.05 75.25
CA ALA A 142 -5.42 0.80 76.37
C ALA A 142 -4.60 -0.52 76.52
N ARG A 143 -3.26 -0.32 76.45
CA ARG A 143 -2.11 -0.84 77.23
C ARG A 143 -2.17 -2.18 77.99
N GLY A 144 -1.10 -2.97 77.80
CA GLY A 144 -0.20 -3.40 78.89
C GLY A 144 -0.14 -4.89 79.20
N ILE A 145 0.94 -5.57 78.79
CA ILE A 145 2.01 -6.17 79.61
C ILE A 145 3.19 -6.54 78.70
#